data_AF-A0A1G2UG49-F1
#
_entry.id   AF-A0A1G2UG49-F1
#
_cell.length_a   1.000
_cell.length_b   1.000
_cell.length_c   1.000
_cell.angle_alpha   90.00
_cell.angle_beta   90.00
_cell.angle_gamma   90.00
#
_symmetry.space_group_name_H-M   'P 1'
#
loop_
_entity.id
_entity.type
_entity.pdbx_description
1 polymer ?
#
loop_
_entity_poly.entity_id
_entity_poly.type
_entity_poly.pdbx_seq_one_letter_code
_entity_poly.pdbx_strand_id
1 'polypeptide(L)'
;MIGPSTGWLYEKEIYSLRQQEVVLKQAGANSVEIFLASWDSNDKKMLSLKVGEAFDVQTFTYRSLHLPDVNGQRPEHQLAMARDAVARCGAIVALTHPLKVDSDYPTEHYEKMISGGIPLAIENMDSRKDSGFDLAELERLVKIVGCRFVLDVQHAYEHDHEMRYAGDLLESLKGELVHLHVSGETSDNIHSRVCKAANVRRIVEFVGRVLSVKNVPLILEGEYATPDELRQEIEFLTKELCFC
;
A
#
# COMPACT_ATOMS: atom_id res chain seq x y z
N MET A 1 0.70 13.46 -4.10
CA MET A 1 0.99 13.13 -2.69
C MET A 1 1.95 11.97 -2.68
N ILE A 2 3.02 12.02 -1.89
CA ILE A 2 4.08 11.00 -1.85
C ILE A 2 4.48 10.78 -0.40
N GLY A 3 4.67 9.52 -0.04
CA GLY A 3 5.27 9.11 1.23
C GLY A 3 5.34 7.59 1.34
N PRO A 4 6.00 7.04 2.35
CA PRO A 4 6.30 5.61 2.39
C PRO A 4 5.25 4.79 3.15
N SER A 5 5.33 3.48 2.98
CA SER A 5 4.87 2.52 3.98
C SER A 5 5.80 2.52 5.19
N THR A 6 5.24 2.35 6.39
CA THR A 6 6.02 2.39 7.65
C THR A 6 6.69 1.07 7.99
N GLY A 7 6.60 0.04 7.15
CA GLY A 7 7.22 -1.28 7.34
C GLY A 7 8.69 -1.20 7.81
N TRP A 8 9.51 -0.45 7.07
CA TRP A 8 10.96 -0.26 7.34
C TRP A 8 11.26 0.46 8.66
N LEU A 9 10.34 1.29 9.18
CA LEU A 9 10.52 1.97 10.47
C LEU A 9 10.38 0.98 11.62
N TYR A 10 9.49 0.01 11.49
CA TYR A 10 9.32 -1.03 12.49
C TYR A 10 10.52 -1.95 12.60
N GLU A 11 11.21 -2.23 11.49
CA GLU A 11 12.47 -3.00 11.49
C GLU A 11 13.59 -2.27 12.24
N LYS A 12 13.50 -0.94 12.32
CA LYS A 12 14.39 -0.08 13.12
C LYS A 12 13.88 0.16 14.54
N GLU A 13 12.87 -0.59 14.97
CA GLU A 13 12.24 -0.46 16.28
C GLU A 13 11.60 0.91 16.56
N ILE A 14 11.25 1.65 15.50
CA ILE A 14 10.54 2.93 15.59
C ILE A 14 9.03 2.66 15.53
N TYR A 15 8.46 2.27 16.66
CA TYR A 15 7.05 1.89 16.75
C TYR A 15 6.10 3.08 16.97
N SER A 16 6.53 4.13 17.69
CA SER A 16 5.63 5.25 18.03
C SER A 16 5.27 6.06 16.79
N LEU A 17 3.97 6.26 16.56
CA LEU A 17 3.48 7.10 15.46
C LEU A 17 4.08 8.51 15.51
N ARG A 18 4.32 9.07 16.69
CA ARG A 18 4.96 10.38 16.84
C ARG A 18 6.42 10.37 16.37
N GLN A 19 7.17 9.31 16.66
CA GLN A 19 8.55 9.19 16.18
C GLN A 19 8.59 8.96 14.67
N GLN A 20 7.69 8.12 14.16
CA GLN A 20 7.51 7.92 12.71
C GLN A 20 7.16 9.25 12.02
N GLU A 21 6.20 10.01 12.56
CA GLU A 21 5.83 11.33 12.05
C GLU A 21 7.03 12.27 11.95
N VAL A 22 7.89 12.34 12.97
CA VAL A 22 9.10 13.17 12.92
C VAL A 22 10.01 12.76 11.77
N VAL A 23 10.26 11.46 11.60
CA VAL A 23 11.09 10.93 10.51
C VAL A 23 10.49 11.25 9.15
N LEU A 24 9.19 11.02 8.97
CA LEU A 24 8.49 11.23 7.72
C LEU A 24 8.38 12.72 7.36
N LYS A 25 8.13 13.60 8.34
CA LYS A 25 8.14 15.07 8.16
C LYS A 25 9.53 15.57 7.75
N GLN A 26 10.59 15.04 8.37
CA GLN A 26 11.97 15.39 7.98
C GLN A 26 12.27 14.99 6.53
N ALA A 27 11.67 13.93 6.03
CA ALA A 27 11.83 13.49 4.64
C ALA A 27 10.95 14.26 3.64
N GLY A 28 10.03 15.12 4.11
CA GLY A 28 9.10 15.85 3.25
C GLY A 28 7.91 15.02 2.77
N ALA A 29 7.61 13.89 3.41
CA ALA A 29 6.44 13.08 3.08
C ALA A 29 5.14 13.81 3.44
N ASN A 30 4.12 13.68 2.60
CA ASN A 30 2.77 14.23 2.81
C ASN A 30 1.64 13.18 2.67
N SER A 31 2.04 11.92 2.50
CA SER A 31 1.20 10.75 2.67
C SER A 31 1.94 9.69 3.49
N VAL A 32 1.22 8.70 4.00
CA VAL A 32 1.80 7.58 4.75
C VAL A 32 0.91 6.36 4.65
N GLU A 33 1.53 5.19 4.57
CA GLU A 33 0.85 3.93 4.82
C GLU A 33 1.32 3.31 6.13
N ILE A 34 0.39 3.00 7.02
CA ILE A 34 0.70 2.34 8.29
C ILE A 34 0.67 0.83 8.07
N PHE A 35 1.78 0.15 8.33
CA PHE A 35 1.87 -1.30 8.18
C PHE A 35 1.47 -2.07 9.44
N LEU A 36 0.49 -2.98 9.33
CA LEU A 36 0.14 -3.93 10.38
C LEU A 36 0.69 -5.32 10.06
N ALA A 37 1.51 -5.88 10.96
CA ALA A 37 2.16 -7.16 10.71
C ALA A 37 1.26 -8.38 10.94
N SER A 38 0.28 -8.29 11.85
CA SER A 38 -0.52 -9.44 12.22
C SER A 38 -1.88 -9.05 12.82
N TRP A 39 -2.78 -10.04 12.87
CA TRP A 39 -4.05 -9.96 13.59
C TRP A 39 -3.91 -10.30 15.09
N ASP A 40 -2.70 -10.23 15.66
CA ASP A 40 -2.51 -10.39 17.11
C ASP A 40 -2.65 -9.04 17.81
N SER A 41 -3.56 -8.96 18.78
CA SER A 41 -3.73 -7.76 19.61
C SER A 41 -2.51 -7.45 20.48
N ASN A 42 -1.61 -8.41 20.68
CA ASN A 42 -0.36 -8.25 21.41
C ASN A 42 0.83 -7.90 20.51
N ASP A 43 0.62 -7.76 19.20
CA ASP A 43 1.66 -7.35 18.27
C ASP A 43 2.19 -5.97 18.66
N LYS A 44 3.52 -5.81 18.74
CA LYS A 44 4.14 -4.54 19.16
C LYS A 44 3.72 -3.37 18.27
N LYS A 45 3.51 -3.59 16.97
CA LYS A 45 3.05 -2.57 16.02
C LYS A 45 1.60 -2.19 16.33
N MET A 46 0.72 -3.15 16.60
CA MET A 46 -0.65 -2.87 17.04
C MET A 46 -0.69 -2.13 18.38
N LEU A 47 0.07 -2.60 19.38
CA LEU A 47 0.16 -1.98 20.71
C LEU A 47 0.73 -0.56 20.66
N SER A 48 1.53 -0.24 19.63
CA SER A 48 2.09 1.09 19.44
C SER A 48 1.07 2.12 18.94
N LEU A 49 -0.04 1.68 18.37
CA LEU A 49 -1.16 2.54 17.99
C LEU A 49 -1.94 2.94 19.25
N LYS A 50 -1.47 3.98 19.95
CA LYS A 50 -2.12 4.48 21.16
C LYS A 50 -3.33 5.36 20.83
N VAL A 51 -4.38 5.26 21.64
CA VAL A 51 -5.54 6.16 21.54
C VAL A 51 -5.05 7.60 21.70
N GLY A 52 -5.33 8.45 20.72
CA GLY A 52 -4.92 9.87 20.72
C GLY A 52 -3.54 10.15 20.10
N GLU A 53 -2.79 9.12 19.69
CA GLU A 53 -1.67 9.29 18.76
C GLU A 53 -2.18 9.05 17.34
N ALA A 54 -2.12 10.08 16.51
CA ALA A 54 -2.47 10.01 15.09
C ALA A 54 -1.47 10.87 14.32
N PHE A 55 -1.24 10.52 13.06
CA PHE A 55 -0.51 11.41 12.16
C PHE A 55 -1.28 12.73 12.02
N ASP A 56 -0.54 13.84 12.07
CA ASP A 56 -1.07 15.17 11.83
C ASP A 56 -1.76 15.23 10.46
N VAL A 57 -3.08 15.36 10.49
CA VAL A 57 -3.94 15.35 9.30
C VAL A 57 -3.70 16.54 8.37
N GLN A 58 -3.08 17.61 8.86
CA GLN A 58 -2.70 18.76 8.04
C GLN A 58 -1.46 18.46 7.19
N THR A 59 -0.54 17.65 7.72
CA THR A 59 0.68 17.26 7.01
C THR A 59 0.47 16.00 6.17
N PHE A 60 -0.07 14.95 6.77
CA PHE A 60 -0.32 13.67 6.11
C PHE A 60 -1.74 13.63 5.61
N THR A 61 -2.00 14.29 4.49
CA THR A 61 -3.36 14.45 3.94
C THR A 61 -3.94 13.13 3.42
N TYR A 62 -3.08 12.20 2.99
CA TYR A 62 -3.45 10.84 2.64
C TYR A 62 -2.82 9.83 3.60
N ARG A 63 -3.65 8.94 4.15
CA ARG A 63 -3.25 7.92 5.12
C ARG A 63 -3.89 6.60 4.74
N SER A 64 -3.10 5.58 4.43
CA SER A 64 -3.57 4.21 4.23
C SER A 64 -3.12 3.29 5.35
N LEU A 65 -3.74 2.12 5.42
CA LEU A 65 -3.43 1.07 6.36
C LEU A 65 -3.18 -0.22 5.56
N HIS A 66 -2.00 -0.81 5.72
CA HIS A 66 -1.71 -2.14 5.20
C HIS A 66 -2.15 -3.17 6.23
N LEU A 67 -3.26 -3.85 5.96
CA LEU A 67 -3.79 -4.88 6.82
C LEU A 67 -3.05 -6.21 6.59
N PRO A 68 -2.92 -7.06 7.62
CA PRO A 68 -2.48 -8.44 7.40
C PRO A 68 -3.49 -9.16 6.50
N ASP A 69 -3.06 -10.23 5.84
CA ASP A 69 -3.92 -11.01 4.94
C ASP A 69 -5.22 -11.46 5.64
N VAL A 70 -6.36 -11.19 4.99
CA VAL A 70 -7.66 -11.68 5.43
C VAL A 70 -7.82 -13.11 4.93
N ASN A 71 -7.97 -14.05 5.85
CA ASN A 71 -7.96 -15.49 5.56
C ASN A 71 -9.26 -16.20 5.98
N GLY A 72 -10.35 -15.45 6.18
CA GLY A 72 -11.64 -16.02 6.62
C GLY A 72 -11.70 -16.43 8.10
N GLN A 73 -10.58 -16.46 8.82
CA GLN A 73 -10.55 -16.90 10.22
C GLN A 73 -10.85 -15.74 11.17
N ARG A 74 -11.59 -16.03 12.25
CA ARG A 74 -11.93 -15.08 13.33
C ARG A 74 -12.46 -13.72 12.80
N PRO A 75 -13.53 -13.71 11.98
CA PRO A 75 -13.95 -12.50 11.28
C PRO A 75 -14.33 -11.33 12.17
N GLU A 76 -14.95 -11.59 13.32
CA GLU A 76 -15.27 -10.52 14.28
C GLU A 76 -14.01 -9.86 14.86
N HIS A 77 -12.96 -10.64 15.08
CA HIS A 77 -11.70 -10.16 15.63
C HIS A 77 -10.96 -9.32 14.60
N GLN A 78 -10.83 -9.80 13.36
CA GLN A 78 -10.20 -9.05 12.26
C GLN A 78 -10.95 -7.74 11.98
N LEU A 79 -12.29 -7.78 11.94
CA LEU A 79 -13.12 -6.57 11.81
C LEU A 79 -12.90 -5.59 12.96
N ALA A 80 -12.91 -6.05 14.21
CA ALA A 80 -12.73 -5.19 15.37
C ALA A 80 -11.35 -4.52 15.36
N MET A 81 -10.29 -5.27 15.03
CA MET A 81 -8.93 -4.74 14.90
C MET A 81 -8.81 -3.74 13.76
N ALA A 82 -9.34 -4.06 12.58
CA ALA A 82 -9.32 -3.16 11.44
C ALA A 82 -10.05 -1.85 11.75
N ARG A 83 -11.21 -1.92 12.41
CA ARG A 83 -11.97 -0.73 12.83
C ARG A 83 -11.18 0.16 13.77
N ASP A 84 -10.58 -0.44 14.80
CA ASP A 84 -9.78 0.29 15.78
C ASP A 84 -8.55 0.93 15.13
N ALA A 85 -7.84 0.21 14.26
CA ALA A 85 -6.67 0.72 13.54
C ALA A 85 -7.04 1.85 12.56
N VAL A 86 -8.12 1.69 11.79
CA VAL A 86 -8.64 2.73 10.88
C VAL A 86 -8.99 3.99 11.65
N ALA A 87 -9.69 3.86 12.78
CA ALA A 87 -10.07 4.99 13.61
C ALA A 87 -8.86 5.74 14.21
N ARG A 88 -7.86 5.00 14.71
CA ARG A 88 -6.64 5.58 15.30
C ARG A 88 -5.75 6.27 14.29
N CYS A 89 -5.58 5.67 13.12
CA CYS A 89 -4.73 6.21 12.07
C CYS A 89 -5.45 7.27 11.22
N GLY A 90 -6.77 7.41 11.37
CA GLY A 90 -7.60 8.21 10.47
C GLY A 90 -7.43 7.77 9.02
N ALA A 91 -7.30 6.46 8.79
CA ALA A 91 -7.00 5.89 7.49
C ALA A 91 -8.19 6.05 6.54
N ILE A 92 -7.93 6.50 5.32
CA ILE A 92 -8.96 6.71 4.28
C ILE A 92 -9.07 5.53 3.31
N VAL A 93 -8.07 4.64 3.36
CA VAL A 93 -8.00 3.36 2.65
C VAL A 93 -7.37 2.36 3.62
N ALA A 94 -7.88 1.12 3.64
CA ALA A 94 -7.22 0.00 4.26
C ALA A 94 -7.08 -1.09 3.20
N LEU A 95 -5.86 -1.49 2.85
CA LEU A 95 -5.61 -2.49 1.83
C LEU A 95 -5.20 -3.81 2.45
N THR A 96 -5.39 -4.91 1.71
CA THR A 96 -4.89 -6.24 2.06
C THR A 96 -4.58 -6.99 0.78
N HIS A 97 -3.66 -7.95 0.86
CA HIS A 97 -3.44 -8.88 -0.23
C HIS A 97 -4.65 -9.80 -0.41
N PRO A 98 -5.10 -10.04 -1.66
CA PRO A 98 -6.12 -11.04 -1.94
C PRO A 98 -5.53 -12.45 -1.80
N LEU A 99 -5.87 -13.10 -0.70
CA LEU A 99 -5.45 -14.47 -0.38
C LEU A 99 -6.61 -15.45 -0.64
N LYS A 100 -6.40 -16.43 -1.53
CA LYS A 100 -7.31 -17.57 -1.64
C LYS A 100 -7.14 -18.51 -0.44
N VAL A 101 -8.26 -18.95 0.12
CA VAL A 101 -8.36 -19.98 1.15
C VAL A 101 -9.23 -21.09 0.57
N ASP A 102 -8.69 -22.31 0.54
CA ASP A 102 -9.36 -23.46 -0.07
C ASP A 102 -9.80 -23.23 -1.54
N SER A 103 -8.98 -22.49 -2.30
CA SER A 103 -9.17 -22.08 -3.71
C SER A 103 -10.11 -20.90 -3.98
N ASP A 104 -10.72 -20.32 -2.94
CA ASP A 104 -11.63 -19.19 -3.07
C ASP A 104 -11.19 -17.97 -2.24
N TYR A 105 -11.52 -16.77 -2.72
CA TYR A 105 -11.33 -15.57 -1.91
C TYR A 105 -12.41 -15.49 -0.82
N PRO A 106 -12.09 -15.05 0.43
CA PRO A 106 -13.05 -14.94 1.53
C PRO A 106 -13.98 -13.72 1.35
N THR A 107 -14.77 -13.72 0.27
CA THR A 107 -15.61 -12.60 -0.18
C THR A 107 -16.61 -12.13 0.87
N GLU A 108 -17.30 -13.05 1.54
CA GLU A 108 -18.23 -12.73 2.65
C GLU A 108 -17.52 -11.95 3.78
N HIS A 109 -16.23 -12.25 4.02
CA HIS A 109 -15.44 -11.54 5.02
C HIS A 109 -15.11 -10.12 4.55
N TYR A 110 -14.69 -9.96 3.29
CA TYR A 110 -14.45 -8.63 2.71
C TYR A 110 -15.72 -7.76 2.75
N GLU A 111 -16.87 -8.32 2.38
CA GLU A 111 -18.18 -7.65 2.45
C GLU A 111 -18.53 -7.25 3.90
N LYS A 112 -18.22 -8.11 4.86
CA LYS A 112 -18.40 -7.79 6.28
C LYS A 112 -17.48 -6.65 6.75
N MET A 113 -16.24 -6.60 6.26
CA MET A 113 -15.34 -5.48 6.56
C MET A 113 -15.89 -4.17 5.98
N ILE A 114 -16.33 -4.18 4.73
CA ILE A 114 -16.89 -2.99 4.06
C ILE A 114 -18.19 -2.51 4.74
N SER A 115 -19.13 -3.42 5.01
CA SER A 115 -20.37 -3.09 5.75
C SER A 115 -20.08 -2.67 7.19
N GLY A 116 -18.96 -3.15 7.76
CA GLY A 116 -18.37 -2.67 9.00
C GLY A 116 -17.74 -1.27 8.91
N GLY A 117 -17.73 -0.62 7.75
CA GLY A 117 -17.17 0.71 7.56
C GLY A 117 -15.65 0.75 7.35
N ILE A 118 -15.02 -0.39 7.03
CA ILE A 118 -13.62 -0.42 6.60
C ILE A 118 -13.55 0.05 5.13
N PRO A 119 -12.74 1.07 4.80
CA PRO A 119 -12.55 1.53 3.42
C PRO A 119 -11.62 0.58 2.65
N LEU A 120 -12.06 -0.67 2.47
CA LEU A 120 -11.24 -1.78 2.00
C LEU A 120 -10.79 -1.59 0.54
N ALA A 121 -9.52 -1.90 0.30
CA ALA A 121 -8.93 -2.05 -1.02
C ALA A 121 -8.20 -3.39 -1.14
N ILE A 122 -8.02 -3.85 -2.38
CA ILE A 122 -7.25 -5.05 -2.71
C ILE A 122 -6.08 -4.65 -3.61
N GLU A 123 -4.94 -5.29 -3.41
CA GLU A 123 -3.70 -5.08 -4.17
C GLU A 123 -3.45 -6.21 -5.17
N ASN A 124 -2.84 -5.93 -6.33
CA ASN A 124 -2.32 -6.98 -7.21
C ASN A 124 -1.03 -7.57 -6.65
N MET A 125 -0.90 -8.89 -6.74
CA MET A 125 0.20 -9.64 -6.12
C MET A 125 1.37 -9.92 -7.06
N ASP A 126 2.54 -10.12 -6.46
CA ASP A 126 3.77 -10.52 -7.13
C ASP A 126 3.69 -11.91 -7.79
N SER A 127 4.70 -12.22 -8.61
CA SER A 127 4.76 -13.44 -9.44
C SER A 127 4.96 -14.75 -8.65
N ARG A 128 5.28 -14.64 -7.35
CA ARG A 128 5.57 -15.76 -6.45
C ARG A 128 4.34 -16.18 -5.64
N LYS A 129 3.24 -15.43 -5.72
CA LYS A 129 1.98 -15.74 -5.02
C LYS A 129 1.10 -16.63 -5.88
N ASP A 130 0.33 -17.50 -5.23
CA ASP A 130 -0.60 -18.43 -5.90
C ASP A 130 -1.95 -17.78 -6.28
N SER A 131 -2.21 -16.55 -5.84
CA SER A 131 -3.44 -15.81 -6.10
C SER A 131 -3.20 -14.31 -6.19
N GLY A 132 -4.19 -13.57 -6.68
CA GLY A 132 -4.15 -12.10 -6.64
C GLY A 132 -3.42 -11.43 -7.79
N PHE A 133 -3.09 -12.15 -8.85
CA PHE A 133 -2.43 -11.59 -10.03
C PHE A 133 -3.18 -11.88 -11.35
N ASP A 134 -4.19 -12.74 -11.34
CA ASP A 134 -5.01 -12.93 -12.55
C ASP A 134 -5.95 -11.73 -12.72
N LEU A 135 -5.85 -11.06 -13.88
CA LEU A 135 -6.63 -9.85 -14.17
C LEU A 135 -8.14 -10.07 -14.06
N ALA A 136 -8.65 -11.19 -14.61
CA ALA A 136 -10.07 -11.48 -14.65
C ALA A 136 -10.60 -11.86 -13.26
N GLU A 137 -9.77 -12.48 -12.43
CA GLU A 137 -10.09 -12.73 -11.02
C GLU A 137 -10.11 -11.43 -10.20
N LEU A 138 -9.10 -10.57 -10.35
CA LEU A 138 -9.03 -9.28 -9.65
C LEU A 138 -10.20 -8.37 -10.03
N GLU A 139 -10.51 -8.22 -11.32
CA GLU A 139 -11.65 -7.43 -11.79
C GLU A 139 -12.96 -7.94 -11.18
N ARG A 140 -13.15 -9.25 -11.21
CA ARG A 140 -14.33 -9.90 -10.63
C ARG A 140 -14.40 -9.69 -9.12
N LEU A 141 -13.30 -9.86 -8.40
CA LEU A 141 -13.23 -9.72 -6.95
C LEU A 141 -13.57 -8.28 -6.54
N VAL A 142 -12.92 -7.29 -7.15
CA VAL A 142 -13.15 -5.87 -6.90
C VAL A 142 -14.62 -5.51 -7.14
N LYS A 143 -15.21 -6.01 -8.23
CA LYS A 143 -16.60 -5.73 -8.60
C LYS A 143 -17.63 -6.42 -7.70
N ILE A 144 -17.43 -7.71 -7.36
CA ILE A 144 -18.36 -8.47 -6.51
C ILE A 144 -18.38 -7.89 -5.10
N VAL A 145 -17.19 -7.67 -4.53
CA VAL A 145 -17.04 -7.17 -3.16
C VAL A 145 -17.38 -5.67 -3.08
N GLY A 146 -17.22 -4.93 -4.18
CA GLY A 146 -17.35 -3.47 -4.20
C GLY A 146 -16.23 -2.76 -3.44
N CYS A 147 -15.04 -3.36 -3.40
CA CYS A 147 -13.86 -2.76 -2.77
C CYS A 147 -13.13 -1.83 -3.75
N ARG A 148 -12.09 -1.16 -3.24
CA ARG A 148 -11.17 -0.32 -4.03
C ARG A 148 -9.98 -1.15 -4.51
N PHE A 149 -9.14 -0.55 -5.36
CA PHE A 149 -7.94 -1.20 -5.90
C PHE A 149 -6.67 -0.40 -5.60
N VAL A 150 -5.61 -1.12 -5.25
CA VAL A 150 -4.23 -0.61 -5.14
C VAL A 150 -3.40 -1.28 -6.21
N LEU A 151 -2.69 -0.48 -7.00
CA LEU A 151 -1.80 -1.01 -8.01
C LEU A 151 -0.36 -0.98 -7.49
N ASP A 152 0.19 -2.15 -7.21
CA ASP A 152 1.62 -2.30 -7.04
C ASP A 152 2.29 -2.44 -8.41
N VAL A 153 3.11 -1.44 -8.71
CA VAL A 153 3.77 -1.30 -10.00
C VAL A 153 4.92 -2.31 -10.16
N GLN A 154 5.62 -2.63 -9.07
CA GLN A 154 6.73 -3.58 -9.09
C GLN A 154 6.21 -5.01 -9.23
N HIS A 155 5.16 -5.39 -8.50
CA HIS A 155 4.47 -6.67 -8.69
C HIS A 155 4.04 -6.83 -10.14
N ALA A 156 3.45 -5.80 -10.74
CA ALA A 156 3.02 -5.87 -12.14
C ALA A 156 4.20 -5.98 -13.13
N TYR A 157 5.33 -5.34 -12.82
CA TYR A 157 6.56 -5.47 -13.59
C TYR A 157 7.09 -6.92 -13.56
N GLU A 158 7.06 -7.60 -12.41
CA GLU A 158 7.54 -8.99 -12.29
C GLU A 158 6.77 -9.98 -13.19
N HIS A 159 5.48 -9.72 -13.44
CA HIS A 159 4.68 -10.54 -14.36
C HIS A 159 4.95 -10.22 -15.83
N ASP A 160 5.25 -8.96 -16.15
CA ASP A 160 5.55 -8.52 -17.52
C ASP A 160 6.46 -7.28 -17.51
N HIS A 161 7.74 -7.49 -17.84
CA HIS A 161 8.76 -6.42 -17.85
C HIS A 161 8.48 -5.32 -18.90
N GLU A 162 7.59 -5.57 -19.87
CA GLU A 162 7.12 -4.57 -20.83
C GLU A 162 5.91 -3.77 -20.32
N MET A 163 5.47 -4.00 -19.09
CA MET A 163 4.36 -3.29 -18.41
C MET A 163 3.00 -3.38 -19.13
N ARG A 164 2.75 -4.41 -19.96
CA ARG A 164 1.42 -4.58 -20.56
C ARG A 164 0.42 -5.04 -19.52
N TYR A 165 0.80 -6.00 -18.67
CA TYR A 165 -0.04 -6.43 -17.55
C TYR A 165 -0.44 -5.27 -16.62
N ALA A 166 0.52 -4.41 -16.25
CA ALA A 166 0.23 -3.18 -15.50
C ALA A 166 -0.76 -2.25 -16.25
N GLY A 167 -0.60 -2.13 -17.57
CA GLY A 167 -1.51 -1.38 -18.44
C GLY A 167 -2.93 -1.96 -18.47
N ASP A 168 -3.06 -3.28 -18.49
CA ASP A 168 -4.35 -3.97 -18.50
C ASP A 168 -5.06 -3.84 -17.15
N LEU A 169 -4.32 -3.93 -16.03
CA LEU A 169 -4.83 -3.61 -14.69
C LEU A 169 -5.33 -2.16 -14.63
N LEU A 170 -4.54 -1.19 -15.10
CA LEU A 170 -4.94 0.21 -15.11
C LEU A 170 -6.22 0.41 -15.94
N GLU A 171 -6.32 -0.15 -17.15
CA GLU A 171 -7.50 0.06 -17.98
C GLU A 171 -8.76 -0.53 -17.35
N SER A 172 -8.63 -1.71 -16.72
CA SER A 172 -9.76 -2.46 -16.15
C SER A 172 -10.20 -1.90 -14.79
N LEU A 173 -9.26 -1.44 -13.95
CA LEU A 173 -9.50 -1.08 -12.54
C LEU A 173 -9.21 0.39 -12.21
N LYS A 174 -8.98 1.27 -13.21
CA LYS A 174 -8.78 2.72 -12.96
C LYS A 174 -9.95 3.38 -12.25
N GLY A 175 -11.18 2.86 -12.34
CA GLY A 175 -12.33 3.42 -11.62
C GLY A 175 -12.13 3.35 -10.11
N GLU A 176 -11.64 2.21 -9.65
CA GLU A 176 -11.51 1.77 -8.26
C GLU A 176 -10.11 2.05 -7.69
N LEU A 177 -9.14 2.38 -8.55
CA LEU A 177 -7.76 2.71 -8.16
C LEU A 177 -7.70 3.87 -7.16
N VAL A 178 -7.12 3.65 -5.98
CA VAL A 178 -7.03 4.68 -4.92
C VAL A 178 -5.63 5.20 -4.64
N HIS A 179 -4.59 4.40 -4.85
CA HIS A 179 -3.19 4.81 -4.80
C HIS A 179 -2.30 3.77 -5.50
N LEU A 180 -1.03 4.11 -5.65
CA LEU A 180 0.01 3.22 -6.16
C LEU A 180 0.94 2.80 -5.04
N HIS A 181 1.30 1.52 -5.01
CA HIS A 181 2.54 1.08 -4.38
C HIS A 181 3.66 1.21 -5.41
N VAL A 182 4.72 1.91 -5.02
CA VAL A 182 5.82 2.29 -5.90
C VAL A 182 7.13 1.88 -5.27
N SER A 183 7.79 0.96 -5.95
CA SER A 183 9.15 0.53 -5.68
C SER A 183 9.79 0.09 -7.01
N GLY A 184 11.04 -0.32 -6.98
CA GLY A 184 11.69 -0.99 -8.11
C GLY A 184 12.48 -2.21 -7.65
N GLU A 185 13.33 -2.75 -8.51
CA GLU A 185 14.20 -3.89 -8.16
C GLU A 185 15.68 -3.63 -8.40
N THR A 186 16.52 -4.24 -7.56
CA THR A 186 17.94 -4.47 -7.83
C THR A 186 18.20 -5.98 -7.89
N SER A 187 19.46 -6.39 -8.10
CA SER A 187 19.82 -7.82 -8.08
C SER A 187 19.52 -8.50 -6.74
N ASP A 188 19.48 -7.72 -5.64
CA ASP A 188 19.48 -8.24 -4.28
C ASP A 188 18.21 -7.86 -3.49
N ASN A 189 17.37 -6.98 -4.03
CA ASN A 189 16.20 -6.46 -3.33
C ASN A 189 15.04 -6.22 -4.32
N ILE A 190 13.94 -6.96 -4.07
CA ILE A 190 12.63 -6.74 -4.67
C ILE A 190 11.89 -5.82 -3.70
N HIS A 191 11.42 -4.66 -4.16
CA HIS A 191 11.08 -3.45 -3.38
C HIS A 191 12.29 -2.59 -2.96
N SER A 192 13.24 -2.42 -3.88
CA SER A 192 14.27 -1.39 -3.76
C SER A 192 13.71 0.01 -4.01
N ARG A 193 14.44 1.04 -3.53
CA ARG A 193 14.18 2.44 -3.87
C ARG A 193 14.25 2.64 -5.39
N VAL A 194 13.26 3.30 -5.96
CA VAL A 194 13.14 3.55 -7.41
C VAL A 194 14.39 4.27 -7.96
N CYS A 195 14.94 5.24 -7.22
CA CYS A 195 16.13 5.98 -7.64
C CYS A 195 17.41 5.13 -7.70
N LYS A 196 17.39 3.89 -7.21
CA LYS A 196 18.48 2.91 -7.26
C LYS A 196 18.13 1.68 -8.10
N ALA A 197 16.89 1.56 -8.56
CA ALA A 197 16.39 0.38 -9.21
C ALA A 197 16.93 0.23 -10.64
N ALA A 198 17.17 -1.01 -11.07
CA ALA A 198 17.57 -1.32 -12.44
C ALA A 198 16.44 -1.07 -13.45
N ASN A 199 15.19 -1.24 -13.01
CA ASN A 199 13.98 -1.03 -13.81
C ASN A 199 13.39 0.40 -13.65
N VAL A 200 14.14 1.35 -13.06
CA VAL A 200 13.70 2.74 -12.77
C VAL A 200 12.93 3.40 -13.91
N ARG A 201 13.41 3.26 -15.14
CA ARG A 201 12.78 3.88 -16.32
C ARG A 201 11.36 3.34 -16.54
N ARG A 202 11.15 2.02 -16.42
CA ARG A 202 9.84 1.39 -16.62
C ARG A 202 8.86 1.80 -15.54
N ILE A 203 9.31 1.82 -14.28
CA ILE A 203 8.51 2.26 -13.14
C ILE A 203 8.09 3.73 -13.33
N VAL A 204 9.03 4.64 -13.58
CA VAL A 204 8.75 6.08 -13.74
C VAL A 204 7.83 6.35 -14.94
N GLU A 205 8.10 5.75 -16.10
CA GLU A 205 7.27 5.92 -17.30
C GLU A 205 5.82 5.45 -17.04
N PHE A 206 5.64 4.30 -16.38
CA PHE A 206 4.32 3.77 -16.09
C PHE A 206 3.58 4.58 -15.01
N VAL A 207 4.25 4.96 -13.92
CA VAL A 207 3.66 5.83 -12.88
C VAL A 207 3.23 7.16 -13.50
N GLY A 208 4.06 7.77 -14.36
CA GLY A 208 3.71 8.97 -15.11
C GLY A 208 2.47 8.78 -15.99
N ARG A 209 2.35 7.63 -16.66
CA ARG A 209 1.15 7.27 -17.43
C ARG A 209 -0.08 7.19 -16.53
N VAL A 210 -0.02 6.54 -15.36
CA VAL A 210 -1.15 6.48 -14.41
C VAL A 210 -1.55 7.89 -13.98
N LEU A 211 -0.59 8.72 -13.57
CA LEU A 211 -0.84 10.07 -13.08
C LEU A 211 -1.41 11.00 -14.17
N SER A 212 -1.12 10.73 -15.45
CA SER A 212 -1.71 11.48 -16.57
C SER A 212 -3.21 11.24 -16.75
N VAL A 213 -3.75 10.14 -16.20
CA VAL A 213 -5.19 9.80 -16.30
C VAL A 213 -5.91 9.85 -14.96
N LYS A 214 -5.22 9.63 -13.84
CA LYS A 214 -5.80 9.68 -12.49
C LYS A 214 -4.75 10.16 -11.49
N ASN A 215 -5.02 11.30 -10.86
CA ASN A 215 -4.17 11.82 -9.80
C ASN A 215 -4.41 11.01 -8.50
N VAL A 216 -3.49 10.10 -8.19
CA VAL A 216 -3.53 9.25 -7.00
C VAL A 216 -2.25 9.41 -6.18
N PRO A 217 -2.27 9.16 -4.86
CA PRO A 217 -1.06 9.14 -4.04
C PRO A 217 -0.09 8.04 -4.47
N LEU A 218 1.19 8.28 -4.17
CA LEU A 218 2.27 7.31 -4.29
C LEU A 218 2.68 6.88 -2.88
N ILE A 219 2.54 5.59 -2.59
CA ILE A 219 3.05 4.95 -1.39
C ILE A 219 4.35 4.24 -1.75
N LEU A 220 5.46 4.67 -1.14
CA LEU A 220 6.78 4.12 -1.43
C LEU A 220 7.04 2.90 -0.55
N GLU A 221 7.42 1.79 -1.17
CA GLU A 221 7.69 0.53 -0.46
C GLU A 221 9.19 0.18 -0.42
N GLY A 222 10.03 1.13 -0.79
CA GLY A 222 11.47 1.01 -0.65
C GLY A 222 11.90 0.83 0.82
N GLU A 223 13.06 0.21 1.03
CA GLU A 223 13.76 0.25 2.32
C GLU A 223 14.65 1.49 2.43
N TYR A 224 14.65 2.09 3.63
CA TYR A 224 15.42 3.30 3.94
C TYR A 224 16.29 3.09 5.16
N ALA A 225 17.56 3.48 5.09
CA ALA A 225 18.43 3.53 6.25
C ALA A 225 18.19 4.79 7.08
N THR A 226 17.86 5.91 6.44
CA THR A 226 17.73 7.24 7.07
C THR A 226 16.58 8.05 6.47
N PRO A 227 16.09 9.09 7.18
CA PRO A 227 15.11 10.03 6.62
C PRO A 227 15.62 10.74 5.34
N ASP A 228 16.92 10.96 5.22
CA ASP A 228 17.52 11.62 4.05
C ASP A 228 17.45 10.74 2.80
N GLU A 229 17.53 9.42 2.95
CA GLU A 229 17.35 8.49 1.84
C GLU A 229 15.93 8.50 1.29
N LEU A 230 14.94 8.59 2.18
CA LEU A 230 13.53 8.77 1.81
C LEU A 230 13.32 10.12 1.14
N ARG A 231 13.93 11.20 1.67
CA ARG A 231 13.86 12.53 1.04
C ARG A 231 14.37 12.51 -0.39
N GLN A 232 15.53 11.89 -0.62
CA GLN A 232 16.13 11.78 -1.95
C GLN A 232 15.21 11.05 -2.95
N GLU A 233 14.50 10.01 -2.51
CA GLU A 233 13.56 9.30 -3.37
C GLU A 233 12.31 10.14 -3.67
N ILE A 234 11.76 10.83 -2.66
CA ILE A 234 10.62 11.75 -2.84
C ILE A 234 11.01 12.86 -3.82
N GLU A 235 12.19 13.48 -3.66
CA GLU A 235 12.70 14.52 -4.55
C GLU A 235 12.91 14.00 -5.97
N PHE A 236 13.47 12.80 -6.11
CA PHE A 236 13.65 12.13 -7.39
C PHE A 236 12.31 11.94 -8.11
N LEU A 237 11.33 11.29 -7.47
CA LEU A 237 10.01 11.05 -8.07
C LEU A 237 9.26 12.35 -8.36
N THR A 238 9.38 13.35 -7.47
CA THR A 238 8.77 14.68 -7.69
C THR A 238 9.29 15.32 -8.97
N LYS A 239 10.60 15.24 -9.19
CA LYS A 239 11.26 15.78 -10.37
C LYS A 239 10.90 15.00 -11.64
N GLU A 240 10.99 13.67 -11.61
CA GLU A 240 10.80 12.83 -12.79
C GLU A 240 9.33 12.77 -13.26
N LEU A 241 8.38 12.88 -12.32
CA LEU A 241 6.94 12.83 -12.62
C LEU A 241 6.34 14.23 -12.88
N CYS A 242 7.16 15.28 -12.88
CA CYS A 242 6.76 16.66 -13.15
C CYS A 242 5.55 17.10 -12.31
N PHE A 243 5.54 16.78 -11.01
CA PHE A 243 4.55 17.34 -10.09
C PHE A 243 4.80 18.85 -9.96
N CYS A 244 4.14 19.65 -10.80
CA CYS A 244 4.03 21.10 -10.67
C CYS A 244 2.91 21.46 -9.70
#